data_AF-A0A1M7UYF5-F1
#
_entry.id   AF-A0A1M7UYF5-F1
#
_cell.length_a   1.000
_cell.length_b   1.000
_cell.length_c   1.000
_cell.angle_alpha   90.00
_cell.angle_beta   90.00
_cell.angle_gamma   90.00
#
_symmetry.space_group_name_H-M   'P 1'
#
loop_
_entity.id
_entity.type
_entity.pdbx_description
1 polymer ?
#
loop_
_entity_poly.entity_id
_entity_poly.type
_entity_poly.pdbx_seq_one_letter_code
_entity_poly.pdbx_strand_id
1 'polypeptide(L)'
;MKSKKPTVIILLLIVFLIAIVPLFVLQGAEFGGSDTAGSEMVDEITGGEYEPWFTPPMESWIGGELPGEIESLLFCVQTGIGVGIITFIMGRFVERKKYEQNHTAQ
;
A
#
# COMPACT_ATOMS: atom_id res chain seq x y z
N MET A 1 -26.94 -22.96 -5.52
CA MET A 1 -25.77 -22.42 -4.79
C MET A 1 -26.01 -20.94 -4.51
N LYS A 2 -26.20 -20.52 -3.26
CA LYS A 2 -26.44 -19.11 -2.90
C LYS A 2 -25.17 -18.31 -3.25
N SER A 3 -25.30 -17.24 -4.03
CA SER A 3 -24.15 -16.44 -4.47
C SER A 3 -23.40 -15.90 -3.25
N LYS A 4 -22.11 -16.22 -3.12
CA LYS A 4 -21.25 -15.77 -2.01
C LYS A 4 -20.69 -14.35 -2.23
N LYS A 5 -20.97 -13.77 -3.40
CA LYS A 5 -20.57 -12.41 -3.80
C LYS A 5 -20.90 -11.33 -2.74
N PRO A 6 -22.14 -11.23 -2.20
CA PRO A 6 -22.45 -10.24 -1.15
C PRO A 6 -21.67 -10.48 0.14
N THR A 7 -21.43 -11.74 0.53
CA THR A 7 -20.63 -12.06 1.71
C THR A 7 -19.17 -11.61 1.56
N VAL A 8 -18.58 -11.80 0.39
CA VAL A 8 -17.20 -11.35 0.09
C VAL A 8 -17.11 -9.82 0.14
N ILE A 9 -18.09 -9.12 -0.43
CA ILE A 9 -18.13 -7.65 -0.42
C ILE A 9 -18.23 -7.12 1.02
N ILE A 10 -19.11 -7.70 1.84
CA ILE A 10 -19.26 -7.31 3.25
C ILE A 10 -17.95 -7.55 4.02
N LEU A 11 -17.28 -8.68 3.78
CA LEU A 11 -16.02 -8.99 4.45
C LEU A 11 -14.90 -8.01 4.09
N LEU A 12 -14.79 -7.63 2.81
CA LEU A 12 -13.84 -6.61 2.36
C LEU A 12 -14.12 -5.24 2.99
N LEU A 13 -15.39 -4.88 3.12
CA LEU A 13 -15.81 -3.63 3.76
C LEU A 13 -15.42 -3.61 5.26
N ILE A 14 -15.57 -4.75 5.95
CA ILE A 14 -15.15 -4.88 7.35
C ILE A 14 -13.63 -4.75 7.48
N VAL A 15 -12.86 -5.42 6.61
CA VAL A 15 -11.39 -5.29 6.60
C VAL A 15 -10.96 -3.85 6.35
N PHE A 16 -11.60 -3.18 5.40
CA PHE A 16 -11.35 -1.76 5.12
C PHE A 16 -11.65 -0.88 6.33
N LEU A 17 -12.77 -1.11 7.03
CA LEU A 17 -13.10 -0.37 8.25
C LEU A 17 -12.09 -0.63 9.37
N ILE A 18 -11.64 -1.88 9.57
CA ILE A 18 -10.61 -2.20 10.57
C ILE A 18 -9.28 -1.51 10.26
N ALA A 19 -8.94 -1.36 8.98
CA ALA A 19 -7.72 -0.65 8.57
C ALA A 19 -7.84 0.87 8.74
N ILE A 20 -9.01 1.45 8.47
CA ILE A 20 -9.22 2.91 8.43
C ILE A 20 -9.57 3.49 9.81
N VAL A 21 -10.39 2.81 10.61
CA VAL A 21 -10.89 3.33 11.89
C VAL A 21 -9.76 3.69 12.88
N PRO A 22 -8.71 2.88 13.07
CA PRO A 22 -7.61 3.22 13.97
C PRO A 22 -6.87 4.50 13.53
N LEU A 23 -6.81 4.78 12.24
CA LEU A 23 -6.07 5.94 11.69
C LEU A 23 -6.70 7.27 12.10
N PHE A 24 -8.02 7.30 12.30
CA PHE A 24 -8.72 8.49 12.75
C PHE A 24 -8.89 8.56 14.28
N VAL A 25 -8.70 7.45 15.00
CA VAL A 25 -8.83 7.40 16.47
C VAL A 25 -7.48 7.60 17.16
N LEU A 26 -6.37 7.25 16.52
CA LEU A 26 -5.00 7.38 17.04
C LEU A 26 -4.22 8.57 16.45
N GLN A 27 -4.90 9.68 16.10
CA GLN A 27 -4.28 10.88 15.49
C GLN A 27 -3.25 11.65 16.36
N GLY A 28 -2.76 11.06 17.46
CA GLY A 28 -1.85 11.70 18.41
C GLY A 28 -0.72 10.80 18.91
N ALA A 29 -0.43 9.70 18.21
CA ALA A 29 0.74 8.90 18.51
C ALA A 29 1.89 9.31 17.56
N GLU A 30 3.05 9.52 18.18
CA GLU A 30 4.30 9.95 17.57
C GLU A 30 4.85 8.80 16.71
N PHE A 31 4.41 8.75 15.45
CA PHE A 31 4.78 7.69 14.52
C PHE A 31 5.70 8.26 13.43
N GLY A 32 6.99 7.93 13.56
CA GLY A 32 8.03 8.32 12.60
C GLY A 32 7.76 7.77 11.19
N GLY A 33 7.91 8.64 10.20
CA GLY A 33 7.90 8.39 8.76
C GLY A 33 8.95 7.38 8.30
N SER A 34 8.73 6.74 7.15
CA SER A 34 9.80 5.96 6.51
C SER A 34 11.00 6.84 6.14
N ASP A 35 10.76 8.15 5.91
CA ASP A 35 11.79 9.12 5.56
C ASP A 35 12.44 9.80 6.76
N THR A 36 11.97 9.55 8.00
CA THR A 36 12.53 10.16 9.21
C THR A 36 14.01 9.80 9.39
N ALA A 37 14.40 8.56 9.05
CA ALA A 37 15.79 8.13 9.09
C ALA A 37 16.68 8.84 8.03
N GLY A 38 16.08 9.36 6.96
CA GLY A 38 16.76 10.14 5.93
C GLY A 38 16.99 11.58 6.37
N SER A 39 15.95 12.24 6.88
CA SER A 39 16.04 13.62 7.40
C SER A 39 16.98 13.75 8.59
N GLU A 40 16.97 12.81 9.55
CA GLU A 40 17.88 12.86 10.72
C GLU A 40 19.37 12.83 10.31
N MET A 41 19.72 11.99 9.33
CA MET A 41 21.08 11.93 8.79
C MET A 41 21.46 13.18 7.98
N VAL A 42 20.49 13.80 7.30
CA VAL A 42 20.71 15.04 6.56
C VAL A 42 20.90 16.21 7.52
N ASP A 43 20.13 16.29 8.61
CA ASP A 43 20.29 17.32 9.64
C ASP A 43 21.65 17.20 10.36
N GLU A 44 22.11 15.98 10.65
CA GLU A 44 23.42 15.72 11.26
C GLU A 44 24.59 16.11 10.33
N ILE A 45 24.42 15.92 9.01
CA ILE A 45 25.45 16.27 8.00
C ILE A 45 25.43 17.77 7.67
N THR A 46 24.27 18.42 7.69
CA THR A 46 24.08 19.77 7.14
C THR A 46 24.09 20.87 8.22
N GLY A 47 23.87 20.53 9.50
CA GLY A 47 24.00 21.46 10.62
C GLY A 47 22.95 22.57 10.67
N GLY A 48 21.82 22.40 9.99
CA GLY A 48 20.68 23.32 9.99
C GLY A 48 19.41 22.63 9.50
N GLU A 49 18.25 23.11 9.98
CA GLU A 49 16.91 22.56 9.67
C GLU A 49 16.74 22.35 8.16
N TYR A 50 16.67 21.09 7.75
CA TYR A 50 16.36 20.72 6.37
C TYR A 50 14.91 21.09 6.04
N GLU A 51 14.72 22.16 5.27
CA GLU A 51 13.41 22.54 4.71
C GLU A 51 13.08 21.65 3.50
N PRO A 52 11.98 20.88 3.53
CA PRO A 52 11.58 20.03 2.41
C PRO A 52 11.29 20.84 1.15
N TRP A 53 11.99 20.55 0.06
CA TRP A 53 11.79 21.22 -1.23
C TRP A 53 10.45 20.85 -1.91
N PHE A 54 9.70 19.91 -1.34
CA PHE A 54 8.40 19.48 -1.82
C PHE A 54 7.55 18.97 -0.65
N THR A 55 6.46 19.67 -0.35
CA THR A 55 5.44 19.22 0.60
C THR A 55 4.31 18.52 -0.17
N PRO A 56 4.09 17.21 0.02
CA PRO A 56 2.94 16.51 -0.56
C PRO A 56 1.62 17.25 -0.27
N PRO A 57 0.72 17.38 -1.25
CA PRO A 57 -0.59 18.00 -1.04
C PRO A 57 -1.38 17.35 0.10
N MET A 58 -1.13 16.06 0.36
CA MET A 58 -1.75 15.30 1.44
C MET A 58 -1.32 15.80 2.83
N GLU A 59 -0.04 16.17 3.02
CA GLU A 59 0.47 16.78 4.26
C GLU A 59 -0.11 18.19 4.45
N SER A 60 -0.24 18.95 3.36
CA SER A 60 -0.89 20.27 3.39
C SER A 60 -2.39 20.19 3.74
N TRP A 61 -3.08 19.10 3.40
CA TRP A 61 -4.51 18.90 3.68
C TRP A 61 -4.76 18.35 5.09
N ILE A 62 -3.83 17.58 5.63
CA ILE A 62 -3.92 16.97 6.97
C ILE A 62 -3.33 17.88 8.06
N GLY A 63 -2.56 18.91 7.67
CA GLY A 63 -2.02 19.92 8.60
C GLY A 63 -0.79 19.44 9.37
N GLY A 64 -0.11 18.42 8.85
CA GLY A 64 1.06 17.78 9.44
C GLY A 64 1.58 16.66 8.55
N GLU A 65 2.74 16.09 8.91
CA GLU A 65 3.32 14.94 8.21
C GLU A 65 2.39 13.73 8.23
N LEU A 66 2.39 12.96 7.14
CA LEU A 66 1.63 11.73 7.08
C LEU A 66 2.29 10.71 8.06
N PRO A 67 1.54 10.06 8.96
CA PRO A 67 2.15 9.09 9.86
C PRO A 67 2.86 7.99 9.06
N GLY A 68 4.09 7.63 9.41
CA GLY A 68 4.89 6.68 8.62
C GLY A 68 4.25 5.31 8.43
N GLU A 69 3.41 4.91 9.36
CA GLU A 69 2.59 3.69 9.27
C GLU A 69 1.59 3.76 8.11
N ILE A 70 1.02 4.94 7.83
CA ILE A 70 0.11 5.17 6.70
C ILE A 70 0.86 5.10 5.38
N GLU A 71 2.02 5.73 5.31
CA GLU A 71 2.87 5.72 4.13
C GLU A 71 3.24 4.27 3.76
N SER A 72 3.72 3.51 4.74
CA SER A 72 4.05 2.08 4.58
C SER A 72 2.84 1.22 4.25
N LEU A 73 1.66 1.50 4.82
CA LEU A 73 0.41 0.79 4.50
C LEU A 73 -0.02 1.05 3.06
N LEU A 74 0.01 2.30 2.60
CA LEU A 74 -0.32 2.66 1.23
C LEU A 74 0.67 2.03 0.25
N PHE A 75 1.98 2.03 0.58
CA PHE A 75 3.01 1.35 -0.20
C PHE A 75 2.80 -0.17 -0.25
N CYS A 76 2.47 -0.79 0.88
CA CYS A 76 2.16 -2.22 0.96
C CYS A 76 0.93 -2.59 0.12
N VAL A 77 -0.14 -1.78 0.16
CA VAL A 77 -1.36 -2.02 -0.63
C VAL A 77 -1.06 -1.87 -2.12
N GLN A 78 -0.33 -0.82 -2.52
CA GLN A 78 0.11 -0.63 -3.90
C GLN A 78 0.94 -1.82 -4.40
N THR A 79 1.89 -2.28 -3.58
CA THR A 79 2.72 -3.46 -3.87
C THR A 79 1.87 -4.72 -3.97
N GLY A 80 0.93 -4.94 -3.05
CA GLY A 80 0.03 -6.09 -3.08
C GLY A 80 -0.83 -6.15 -4.34
N ILE A 81 -1.38 -5.00 -4.76
CA ILE A 81 -2.14 -4.88 -6.01
C ILE A 81 -1.22 -5.15 -7.22
N GLY A 82 -0.03 -4.52 -7.26
CA GLY A 82 0.95 -4.70 -8.34
C GLY A 82 1.38 -6.16 -8.50
N VAL A 83 1.77 -6.81 -7.40
CA VAL A 83 2.14 -8.22 -7.39
C VAL A 83 0.96 -9.10 -7.81
N GLY A 84 -0.26 -8.82 -7.31
CA GLY A 84 -1.46 -9.57 -7.70
C GLY A 84 -1.72 -9.55 -9.21
N ILE A 85 -1.55 -8.40 -9.86
CA ILE A 85 -1.67 -8.26 -11.32
C ILE A 85 -0.57 -9.05 -12.03
N ILE A 86 0.70 -8.91 -11.62
CA ILE A 86 1.84 -9.58 -12.24
C ILE A 86 1.69 -11.11 -12.14
N THR A 87 1.35 -11.63 -10.96
CA THR A 87 1.17 -13.06 -10.74
C THR A 87 -0.02 -13.61 -11.52
N PHE A 88 -1.12 -12.87 -11.63
CA PHE A 88 -2.26 -13.26 -12.46
C PHE A 88 -1.88 -13.40 -13.95
N ILE A 89 -1.12 -12.43 -14.48
CA ILE A 89 -0.65 -12.45 -15.86
C ILE A 89 0.32 -13.62 -16.09
N MET A 90 1.30 -13.83 -15.20
CA MET A 90 2.20 -14.98 -15.28
C MET A 90 1.43 -16.30 -15.25
N GLY A 91 0.45 -16.44 -14.34
CA GLY A 91 -0.40 -17.63 -14.25
C GLY A 91 -1.16 -17.89 -15.55
N ARG A 92 -1.74 -16.85 -16.17
CA ARG A 92 -2.42 -16.95 -17.48
C ARG A 92 -1.47 -17.40 -18.60
N PHE A 93 -0.22 -16.93 -18.62
CA PHE A 93 0.76 -17.36 -19.62
C PHE A 93 1.16 -18.84 -19.44
N VAL A 94 1.38 -19.29 -18.20
CA VAL A 94 1.69 -20.69 -17.90
C VAL A 94 0.52 -21.58 -18.31
N GLU A 95 -0.70 -21.17 -17.99
CA GLU A 95 -1.93 -21.86 -18.38
C GLU A 95 -2.05 -21.98 -19.91
N ARG A 96 -1.84 -20.88 -20.64
CA ARG A 96 -1.89 -20.87 -22.11
C ARG A 96 -0.89 -21.85 -22.73
N LYS A 97 0.35 -21.88 -22.23
CA LYS A 97 1.38 -22.82 -22.68
C LYS A 97 0.97 -24.29 -22.46
N LYS A 98 0.32 -24.59 -21.33
CA LYS A 98 -0.21 -25.92 -21.04
C LYS A 98 -1.30 -26.34 -22.03
N TYR A 99 -2.22 -25.43 -22.37
CA TYR A 99 -3.26 -25.72 -23.37
C TYR A 99 -2.67 -25.92 -24.76
N GLU A 100 -1.70 -25.10 -25.18
CA GLU A 100 -1.02 -25.26 -26.48
C GLU A 100 -0.30 -26.60 -26.59
N GLN A 101 0.43 -27.04 -25.55
CA GLN A 101 1.10 -28.35 -25.53
C GLN A 101 0.13 -29.54 -25.59
N ASN A 102 -0.98 -29.46 -24.85
CA ASN A 102 -2.00 -30.51 -24.85
C ASN A 102 -2.74 -30.61 -26.19
N HIS A 103 -2.95 -29.49 -26.90
CA HIS A 103 -3.56 -29.50 -28.24
C HIS A 103 -2.63 -30.08 -29.31
N THR A 104 -1.31 -29.91 -29.19
CA THR A 104 -0.33 -30.49 -30.13
C THR A 104 -0.02 -31.97 -29.87
N ALA A 105 -0.42 -32.50 -28.71
CA ALA A 105 -0.19 -33.90 -28.32
C ALA A 105 -1.39 -34.82 -28.62
N GLN A 106 -2.50 -34.28 -29.12
CA GLN A 106 -3.64 -35.02 -29.70
C GLN A 106 -3.53 -35.05 -31.23
#